data_AF-A0A8S9RXA3-F1
#
_entry.id   AF-A0A8S9RXA3-F1
#
_cell.length_a   1.000
_cell.length_b   1.000
_cell.length_c   1.000
_cell.angle_alpha   90.00
_cell.angle_beta   90.00
_cell.angle_gamma   90.00
#
_symmetry.space_group_name_H-M   'P 1'
#
loop_
_entity.id
_entity.type
_entity.pdbx_description
1 polymer ?
#
loop_
_entity_poly.entity_id
_entity_poly.type
_entity_poly.pdbx_seq_one_letter_code
_entity_poly.pdbx_strand_id
1 'polypeptide(L)' 'MLLGSYDRLTSILLRLALQTSVYFIWREQNDRRHNGTGKTVDQLARLIDKSIRNRITATNYRSNQKLYGLMQRWFSAHL' A
#
# COMPACT_ATOMS: atom_id res chain seq x y z
N MET A 1 16.83 12.94 -15.77
CA MET A 1 16.34 13.49 -14.48
C MET A 1 15.31 12.54 -13.91
N LEU A 2 15.20 12.43 -12.57
CA LEU A 2 14.22 11.67 -11.77
C LEU A 2 14.77 10.51 -10.93
N LEU A 3 15.75 10.79 -10.08
CA LEU A 3 15.74 10.16 -8.75
C LEU A 3 16.38 11.13 -7.76
N GLY A 4 15.65 12.20 -7.43
CA GLY A 4 15.90 12.88 -6.17
C GLY A 4 15.75 11.82 -5.07
N SER A 5 16.76 11.68 -4.21
CA SER A 5 16.74 10.71 -3.13
C SER A 5 15.48 10.93 -2.29
N TYR A 6 14.49 10.04 -2.43
CA TYR A 6 13.30 10.06 -1.58
C TYR A 6 13.74 9.90 -0.14
N ASP A 7 13.12 10.65 0.77
CA ASP A 7 13.34 10.40 2.19
C ASP A 7 12.92 8.96 2.55
N ARG A 8 13.43 8.50 3.69
CA ARG A 8 13.26 7.12 4.13
C ARG A 8 11.81 6.67 4.20
N LEU A 9 10.90 7.51 4.71
CA LEU A 9 9.49 7.15 4.87
C LEU A 9 8.83 7.00 3.50
N THR A 10 9.11 7.93 2.58
CA THR A 10 8.62 7.86 1.19
C THR A 10 9.14 6.61 0.49
N SER A 11 10.42 6.28 0.65
CA SER A 11 11.00 5.04 0.09
C SER A 11 10.34 3.77 0.63
N ILE A 12 9.99 3.75 1.92
CA ILE A 12 9.27 2.62 2.54
C ILE A 12 7.85 2.53 1.99
N LEU A 13 7.13 3.65 1.94
CA LEU A 13 5.76 3.71 1.42
C LEU A 13 5.68 3.28 -0.04
N LEU A 14 6.60 3.73 -0.90
CA LEU A 14 6.64 3.34 -2.30
C LEU A 14 6.80 1.84 -2.48
N ARG A 15 7.74 1.21 -1.74
CA ARG A 15 7.92 -0.24 -1.78
C ARG A 15 6.69 -0.98 -1.27
N LEU A 16 6.11 -0.51 -0.17
CA LEU A 16 4.93 -1.11 0.43
C LEU A 16 3.72 -1.04 -0.51
N ALA A 17 3.49 0.12 -1.10
CA ALA A 17 2.39 0.35 -2.04
C ALA A 17 2.57 -0.50 -3.29
N LEU A 18 3.78 -0.51 -3.89
CA LEU A 18 4.08 -1.34 -5.06
C LEU A 18 3.84 -2.82 -4.78
N GLN A 19 4.41 -3.36 -3.70
CA GLN A 19 4.24 -4.77 -3.31
C GLN A 19 2.77 -5.12 -3.11
N THR A 20 2.03 -4.25 -2.40
CA THR A 20 0.62 -4.50 -2.09
C THR A 20 -0.24 -4.45 -3.35
N SER A 21 -0.05 -3.44 -4.20
CA SER A 21 -0.77 -3.30 -5.46
C SER A 21 -0.52 -4.48 -6.40
N VAL A 22 0.74 -4.88 -6.59
CA VAL A 22 1.08 -6.04 -7.44
C VAL A 22 0.42 -7.31 -6.92
N TYR A 23 0.49 -7.56 -5.60
CA TYR A 23 -0.15 -8.72 -4.99
C TYR A 23 -1.67 -8.74 -5.22
N PHE A 24 -2.36 -7.62 -4.99
CA PHE A 24 -3.81 -7.58 -5.14
C PHE A 24 -4.26 -7.66 -6.60
N ILE A 25 -3.53 -7.07 -7.54
CA ILE A 25 -3.80 -7.22 -8.98
C ILE A 25 -3.66 -8.68 -9.40
N TRP A 26 -2.55 -9.32 -9.03
CA TRP A 26 -2.32 -10.73 -9.31
C TRP A 26 -3.42 -11.61 -8.70
N ARG A 27 -3.78 -11.36 -7.43
CA ARG A 27 -4.85 -12.09 -6.75
C ARG A 27 -6.20 -11.89 -7.45
N GLU A 28 -6.50 -10.68 -7.90
CA GLU A 28 -7.74 -10.37 -8.60
C GLU A 28 -7.85 -11.13 -9.92
N GLN A 29 -6.78 -11.17 -10.71
CA GLN A 29 -6.73 -11.93 -11.96
C GLN A 29 -6.87 -13.44 -11.71
N ASN A 30 -6.27 -13.97 -10.64
CA ASN A 30 -6.43 -15.37 -10.26
C ASN A 30 -7.84 -15.68 -9.77
N ASP A 31 -8.43 -14.84 -8.92
CA ASP A 31 -9.82 -14.99 -8.47
C ASP A 31 -10.78 -15.01 -9.67
N ARG A 32 -10.58 -14.13 -10.66
CA ARG A 32 -11.35 -14.13 -11.91
C ARG A 32 -11.22 -15.45 -12.67
N ARG A 33 -9.98 -15.95 -12.82
CA ARG A 33 -9.70 -17.18 -13.58
C ARG A 33 -10.25 -18.44 -12.91
N HIS A 34 -10.19 -18.53 -11.58
CA HIS A 34 -10.49 -19.77 -10.85
C HIS A 34 -11.89 -19.77 -10.22
N ASN A 35 -12.39 -18.61 -9.78
CA ASN A 35 -13.64 -18.51 -9.04
C ASN A 35 -14.73 -17.78 -9.82
N GLY A 36 -14.43 -17.28 -11.04
CA GLY A 36 -15.38 -16.55 -11.88
C GLY A 36 -15.89 -15.23 -11.26
N THR A 37 -15.29 -14.78 -10.16
CA THR A 37 -15.72 -13.58 -9.42
C THR A 37 -14.69 -12.47 -9.63
N GLY A 38 -15.13 -11.38 -10.23
CA GLY A 38 -14.31 -10.17 -10.41
C GLY A 38 -14.65 -9.12 -9.36
N LYS A 39 -13.64 -8.39 -8.88
CA LYS A 39 -13.85 -7.19 -8.07
C LYS A 39 -13.80 -5.98 -8.99
N THR A 40 -14.59 -4.95 -8.69
CA THR A 40 -14.47 -3.68 -9.41
C THR A 40 -13.13 -3.02 -9.06
N VAL A 41 -12.67 -2.10 -9.92
CA VAL A 41 -11.44 -1.35 -9.69
C VAL A 41 -11.51 -0.57 -8.37
N ASP A 42 -12.67 0.03 -8.06
CA ASP A 42 -12.89 0.74 -6.80
C ASP A 42 -12.79 -0.17 -5.57
N GLN A 43 -13.36 -1.38 -5.65
CA GLN A 43 -13.24 -2.37 -4.57
C GLN A 43 -11.78 -2.78 -4.37
N LEU A 44 -11.05 -3.00 -5.47
CA LEU A 44 -9.64 -3.37 -5.40
C LEU A 44 -8.78 -2.24 -4.81
N ALA A 45 -9.01 -1.00 -5.23
CA ALA A 45 -8.33 0.18 -4.70
C ALA A 45 -8.56 0.34 -3.20
N ARG A 46 -9.82 0.19 -2.73
CA ARG A 46 -10.16 0.21 -1.30
C ARG A 46 -9.47 -0.92 -0.52
N LEU A 47 -9.37 -2.12 -1.10
CA LEU A 47 -8.67 -3.24 -0.47
C LEU A 47 -7.16 -2.99 -0.35
N ILE A 48 -6.56 -2.42 -1.39
CA ILE A 48 -5.13 -2.05 -1.40
C ILE A 48 -4.86 -0.98 -0.33
N ASP A 49 -5.62 0.12 -0.32
CA ASP A 49 -5.47 1.18 0.69
C ASP A 49 -5.63 0.63 2.12
N LYS A 50 -6.68 -0.16 2.37
CA LYS A 50 -6.89 -0.81 3.67
C LYS A 50 -5.72 -1.73 4.05
N SER A 51 -5.19 -2.50 3.10
CA SER A 51 -4.08 -3.41 3.36
C SER A 51 -2.78 -2.66 3.67
N ILE A 52 -2.49 -1.56 2.97
CA ILE A 52 -1.34 -0.70 3.23
C ILE A 52 -1.45 -0.10 4.64
N ARG A 53 -2.61 0.47 5.00
CA ARG A 53 -2.85 1.01 6.35
C ARG A 53 -2.67 -0.04 7.44
N ASN A 54 -3.21 -1.24 7.23
CA ASN A 54 -3.07 -2.35 8.18
C ASN A 54 -1.61 -2.77 8.35
N ARG A 55 -0.84 -2.86 7.26
CA ARG A 55 0.59 -3.16 7.31
C ARG A 55 1.36 -2.08 8.06
N ILE A 56 1.08 -0.80 7.81
CA ILE A 56 1.69 0.31 8.57
C ILE A 56 1.37 0.17 10.06
N THR A 57 0.12 -0.08 10.44
CA THR A 57 -0.27 -0.30 11.84
C THR A 57 0.49 -1.47 12.47
N ALA A 58 0.64 -2.59 11.74
CA ALA A 58 1.35 -3.78 12.22
C ALA A 58 2.85 -3.54 12.49
N THR A 59 3.47 -2.53 11.86
CA THR A 59 4.87 -2.16 12.15
C THR A 59 5.08 -1.44 13.49
N ASN A 60 4.01 -1.21 14.27
CA ASN A 60 4.03 -0.41 15.49
C ASN A 60 4.68 0.97 15.27
N TYR A 61 4.34 1.62 14.16
CA TYR A 61 4.99 2.86 13.72
C TYR A 61 4.89 4.02 14.72
N ARG A 62 3.95 3.96 15.66
CA ARG A 62 3.77 4.98 16.70
C ARG A 62 4.86 4.94 17.77
N SER A 63 5.35 3.75 18.12
CA SER A 63 6.42 3.58 19.11
C SER A 63 7.80 3.58 18.46
N ASN A 64 7.88 3.26 17.17
CA ASN A 64 9.14 3.27 16.42
C ASN A 64 9.45 4.66 15.86
N GLN A 65 10.38 5.38 16.50
CA GLN A 65 10.80 6.73 16.09
C GLN A 65 11.24 6.82 14.61
N LYS A 66 11.76 5.73 14.02
CA LYS A 66 12.18 5.68 12.61
C LYS A 66 11.01 5.56 11.61
N LEU A 67 9.84 5.14 12.08
CA LEU A 67 8.61 4.98 11.29
C LEU A 67 7.53 6.00 11.70
N TYR A 68 7.84 6.88 12.65
CA TYR A 68 6.96 7.95 13.06
C TYR A 68 6.58 8.81 11.85
N GLY A 69 5.28 9.08 11.68
CA GLY A 69 4.76 9.83 10.54
C GLY A 69 4.51 9.00 9.26
N LEU A 70 4.81 7.70 9.22
CA LEU A 70 4.55 6.85 8.04
C LEU A 70 3.07 6.84 7.63
N MET A 71 2.17 6.70 8.62
CA MET A 71 0.73 6.75 8.38
C MET A 71 0.24 8.15 7.98
N GLN A 72 0.79 9.21 8.59
CA GLN A 72 0.44 10.59 8.23
C GLN A 72 0.81 10.88 6.78
N ARG A 73 2.02 10.45 6.36
CA ARG A 73 2.47 10.64 4.99
C ARG A 73 1.67 9.81 3.98
N TRP A 74 1.22 8.61 4.35
CA TRP A 74 0.26 7.86 3.53
C TRP A 74 -1.03 8.65 3.31
N PHE A 75 -1.62 9.20 4.37
CA PHE A 75 -2.81 10.04 4.27
C PHE A 75 -2.58 11.29 3.43
N SER A 76 -1.47 12.02 3.64
CA SER A 76 -1.16 13.23 2.86
C SER A 76 -0.97 13.00 1.36
N ALA A 77 -0.67 11.77 0.93
CA ALA A 77 -0.48 11.42 -0.48
C ALA A 77 -1.75 10.91 -1.16
N HIS A 78 -2.82 10.60 -0.40
CA HIS A 78 -4.07 10.01 -0.89
C HIS A 78 -5.32 10.83 -0.49
N LEU A 79 -5.12 12.05 0.04
CA LEU A 79 -6.18 13.03 0.32
C LEU A 79 -6.29 14.04 -0.81
#